data_AF-A0A7S0ETC0-F1
#
_entry.id   AF-A0A7S0ETC0-F1
#
_cell.length_a   1.000
_cell.length_b   1.000
_cell.length_c   1.000
_cell.angle_alpha   90.00
_cell.angle_beta   90.00
_cell.angle_gamma   90.00
#
_symmetry.space_group_name_H-M   'P 1'
#
loop_
_entity.id
_entity.type
_entity.pdbx_description
1 polymer ?
#
loop_
_entity_poly.entity_id
_entity_poly.type
_entity_poly.pdbx_seq_one_letter_code
_entity_poly.pdbx_strand_id
1 'polypeptide(L)'
;EQIDFCSNVEASFSKGGLQGIDRALQEKLAQYTENITEADSVLTLKLKSIILDLIHDRDILSQLQREGVTSADTWHWQKQLRFYLVDKKCVVRMCDAQNSYTYEYQGNDPKLVHTPLTDKCFLTLTQALHLGYGGNPYGPAGTGKTESVKALGQALARQVLVFNCDEGIDFKSMGRIFTGLVKCGAWGCFDEFNRLEPEVLSAVSQQIQTIQGALKEKRPKLNLMGTEIDVGPNSGIFVTLNPAGKGYGGRSELPD
;
A
#
# COMPACT_ATOMS: atom_id res chain seq x y z
N GLU A 1 -6.17 -8.75 15.87
CA GLU A 1 -7.17 -7.67 15.68
C GLU A 1 -7.70 -7.62 14.25
N GLN A 2 -6.96 -7.13 13.25
CA GLN A 2 -7.49 -7.01 11.87
C GLN A 2 -7.97 -8.33 11.24
N ILE A 3 -7.24 -9.43 11.42
CA ILE A 3 -7.68 -10.78 10.97
C ILE A 3 -8.98 -11.20 11.69
N ASP A 4 -9.07 -10.95 12.99
CA ASP A 4 -10.24 -11.27 13.80
C ASP A 4 -11.45 -10.43 13.38
N PHE A 5 -11.22 -9.14 13.08
CA PHE A 5 -12.24 -8.23 12.57
C PHE A 5 -12.82 -8.77 11.26
N CYS A 6 -11.99 -9.07 10.25
CA CYS A 6 -12.47 -9.62 8.98
C CYS A 6 -13.26 -10.92 9.16
N SER A 7 -12.73 -11.83 9.99
CA SER A 7 -13.37 -13.13 10.25
C SER A 7 -14.73 -12.98 10.95
N ASN A 8 -14.81 -12.08 11.93
CA ASN A 8 -16.05 -11.82 12.67
C ASN A 8 -17.12 -11.17 11.78
N VAL A 9 -16.73 -10.20 10.95
CA VAL A 9 -17.64 -9.55 9.99
C VAL A 9 -18.22 -10.57 9.03
N GLU A 10 -17.38 -11.39 8.40
CA GLU A 10 -17.83 -12.41 7.46
C GLU A 10 -18.72 -13.46 8.12
N ALA A 11 -18.39 -13.90 9.34
CA ALA A 11 -19.21 -14.83 10.10
C ALA A 11 -20.59 -14.22 10.47
N SER A 12 -20.65 -12.91 10.70
CA SER A 12 -21.90 -12.22 11.08
C SER A 12 -22.90 -12.10 9.94
N PHE A 13 -22.45 -12.11 8.68
CA PHE A 13 -23.33 -12.09 7.51
C PHE A 13 -24.30 -13.27 7.50
N SER A 14 -23.86 -14.45 7.96
CA SER A 14 -24.71 -15.64 8.12
C SER A 14 -25.64 -15.61 9.36
N LYS A 15 -25.35 -14.73 10.34
CA LYS A 15 -26.00 -14.69 11.67
C LYS A 15 -26.89 -13.46 11.87
N GLY A 16 -27.10 -12.65 10.84
CA GLY A 16 -28.14 -11.62 10.81
C GLY A 16 -27.81 -10.32 11.56
N GLY A 17 -26.54 -9.97 11.79
CA GLY A 17 -26.27 -8.60 12.25
C GLY A 17 -24.83 -8.25 12.62
N LEU A 18 -24.46 -7.01 12.28
CA LEU A 18 -23.16 -6.37 12.58
C LEU A 18 -23.18 -5.60 13.93
N GLN A 19 -24.34 -5.43 14.56
CA GLN A 19 -24.54 -4.59 15.75
C GLN A 19 -23.75 -5.08 16.98
N GLY A 20 -23.60 -6.40 17.14
CA GLY A 20 -22.79 -6.97 18.21
C GLY A 20 -21.30 -6.62 18.07
N ILE A 21 -20.80 -6.59 16.83
CA ILE A 21 -19.41 -6.25 16.53
C ILE A 21 -19.17 -4.76 16.79
N ASP A 22 -20.06 -3.88 16.30
CA ASP A 22 -19.91 -2.44 16.50
C ASP A 22 -19.90 -2.06 17.99
N ARG A 23 -20.78 -2.68 18.79
CA ARG A 23 -20.78 -2.48 20.26
C ARG A 23 -19.46 -2.92 20.90
N ALA A 24 -18.94 -4.08 20.53
CA ALA A 24 -17.67 -4.57 21.05
C ALA A 24 -16.49 -3.66 20.65
N LEU A 25 -16.50 -3.10 19.44
CA LEU A 25 -15.50 -2.11 19.01
C LEU A 25 -15.64 -0.79 19.78
N GLN A 26 -16.86 -0.35 20.06
CA GLN A 26 -17.11 0.86 20.85
C GLN A 26 -16.61 0.72 22.29
N GLU A 27 -16.86 -0.43 22.92
CA GLU A 27 -16.36 -0.74 24.27
C GLU A 27 -14.82 -0.76 24.30
N LYS A 28 -14.17 -1.42 23.33
CA LYS A 28 -12.71 -1.42 23.19
C LYS A 28 -12.14 -0.01 22.97
N LEU A 29 -12.79 0.78 22.12
CA LEU A 29 -12.35 2.14 21.82
C LEU A 29 -12.41 3.02 23.08
N ALA A 30 -13.48 2.92 23.86
CA ALA A 30 -13.61 3.62 25.13
C ALA A 30 -12.50 3.21 26.11
N GLN A 31 -12.30 1.90 26.29
CA GLN A 31 -11.24 1.36 27.16
C GLN A 31 -9.84 1.84 26.76
N TYR A 32 -9.50 1.80 25.46
CA TYR A 32 -8.19 2.22 24.99
C TYR A 32 -7.98 3.74 25.10
N THR A 33 -9.05 4.52 24.97
CA THR A 33 -9.02 5.98 25.12
C THR A 33 -8.86 6.40 26.59
N GLU A 34 -9.41 5.65 27.54
CA GLU A 34 -9.17 5.87 28.97
C GLU A 34 -7.71 5.52 29.33
N ASN A 35 -7.26 4.33 28.92
CA ASN A 35 -5.92 3.81 29.22
C ASN A 35 -4.77 4.67 28.66
N ILE A 36 -5.00 5.46 27.61
CA ILE A 36 -3.95 6.31 27.02
C ILE A 36 -3.44 7.38 27.99
N THR A 37 -4.27 7.78 28.97
CA THR A 37 -3.93 8.84 29.94
C THR A 37 -2.93 8.38 31.00
N GLU A 38 -2.87 7.06 31.26
CA GLU A 38 -2.01 6.44 32.27
C GLU A 38 -0.81 5.70 31.65
N ALA A 39 -0.72 5.66 30.32
CA ALA A 39 0.26 4.89 29.57
C ALA A 39 1.64 5.56 29.52
N ASP A 40 2.70 4.74 29.48
CA ASP A 40 4.04 5.23 29.13
C ASP A 40 4.13 5.71 27.67
N SER A 41 5.26 6.30 27.28
CA SER A 41 5.42 6.87 25.94
C SER A 41 5.32 5.83 24.80
N VAL A 42 5.79 4.61 25.02
CA VAL A 42 5.78 3.54 24.01
C VAL A 42 4.38 2.96 23.86
N LEU A 43 3.71 2.69 24.99
CA LEU A 43 2.34 2.22 25.03
C LEU A 43 1.38 3.27 24.46
N THR A 44 1.61 4.55 24.73
CA THR A 44 0.85 5.66 24.14
C THR A 44 0.89 5.61 22.61
N LEU A 45 2.06 5.39 22.00
CA LEU A 45 2.18 5.28 20.55
C LEU A 45 1.44 4.06 19.99
N LYS A 46 1.53 2.92 20.67
CA LYS A 46 0.80 1.70 20.29
C LYS A 46 -0.72 1.90 20.36
N LEU A 47 -1.21 2.47 21.46
CA LEU A 47 -2.63 2.75 21.65
C LEU A 47 -3.17 3.72 20.59
N LYS A 48 -2.44 4.80 20.26
CA LYS A 48 -2.81 5.71 19.17
C LYS A 48 -2.97 4.98 17.83
N SER A 49 -2.03 4.09 17.52
CA SER A 49 -2.05 3.30 16.28
C SER A 49 -3.27 2.37 16.21
N ILE A 50 -3.58 1.67 17.31
CA ILE A 50 -4.73 0.75 17.38
C ILE A 50 -6.05 1.51 17.37
N ILE A 51 -6.13 2.66 18.06
CA ILE A 51 -7.33 3.52 18.07
C ILE A 51 -7.70 3.95 16.65
N LEU A 52 -6.73 4.30 15.81
CA LEU A 52 -6.98 4.66 14.40
C LEU A 52 -7.57 3.49 13.60
N ASP A 53 -7.05 2.26 13.80
CA ASP A 53 -7.62 1.06 13.16
C ASP A 53 -9.06 0.81 13.62
N LEU A 54 -9.33 0.91 14.92
CA LEU A 54 -10.67 0.70 15.46
C LEU A 54 -11.69 1.72 14.95
N ILE A 55 -11.29 2.98 14.78
CA ILE A 55 -12.14 4.02 14.19
C ILE A 55 -12.48 3.64 12.74
N HIS A 56 -11.47 3.23 11.96
CA HIS A 56 -11.67 2.80 10.58
C HIS A 56 -12.58 1.57 10.47
N ASP A 57 -12.38 0.56 11.33
CA ASP A 57 -13.22 -0.64 11.39
C ASP A 57 -14.69 -0.29 11.64
N ARG A 58 -14.97 0.67 12.53
CA ARG A 58 -16.33 1.16 12.81
C ARG A 58 -16.93 1.94 11.64
N ASP A 59 -16.13 2.72 10.93
CA ASP A 59 -16.58 3.40 9.70
C ASP A 59 -16.98 2.38 8.62
N ILE A 60 -16.21 1.29 8.47
CA ILE A 60 -16.53 0.17 7.58
C ILE A 60 -17.85 -0.47 8.02
N LEU A 61 -18.01 -0.82 9.30
CA LEU A 61 -19.26 -1.42 9.80
C LEU A 61 -20.47 -0.51 9.54
N SER A 62 -20.33 0.78 9.81
CA SER A 62 -21.38 1.78 9.58
C SER A 62 -21.77 1.85 8.10
N GLN A 63 -20.80 1.75 7.19
CA GLN A 63 -21.05 1.65 5.76
C GLN A 63 -21.78 0.35 5.39
N LEU A 64 -21.30 -0.80 5.86
CA LEU A 64 -21.92 -2.10 5.55
C LEU A 64 -23.36 -2.19 6.05
N GLN A 65 -23.65 -1.64 7.23
CA GLN A 65 -25.00 -1.57 7.80
C GLN A 65 -25.91 -0.68 6.96
N ARG A 66 -25.44 0.51 6.57
CA ARG A 66 -26.20 1.46 5.73
C ARG A 66 -26.58 0.86 4.37
N GLU A 67 -25.66 0.10 3.79
CA GLU A 67 -25.86 -0.56 2.49
C GLU A 67 -26.57 -1.93 2.60
N GLY A 68 -26.92 -2.38 3.82
CA GLY A 68 -27.64 -3.64 4.03
C GLY A 68 -26.87 -4.88 3.60
N VAL A 69 -25.54 -4.89 3.74
CA VAL A 69 -24.67 -5.97 3.27
C VAL A 69 -24.87 -7.24 4.09
N THR A 70 -25.17 -8.34 3.41
CA THR A 70 -25.46 -9.66 4.00
C THR A 70 -24.60 -10.80 3.43
N SER A 71 -23.63 -10.48 2.57
CA SER A 71 -22.73 -11.45 1.97
C SER A 71 -21.33 -10.88 1.82
N ALA A 72 -20.33 -11.73 2.03
CA ALA A 72 -18.92 -11.41 1.79
C ALA A 72 -18.63 -11.14 0.31
N ASP A 73 -19.43 -11.65 -0.62
CA ASP A 73 -19.20 -11.48 -2.07
C ASP A 73 -19.66 -10.11 -2.59
N THR A 74 -20.23 -9.26 -1.73
CA THR A 74 -20.68 -7.92 -2.12
C THR A 74 -19.52 -6.96 -2.34
N TRP A 75 -19.68 -6.06 -3.31
CA TRP A 75 -18.70 -5.01 -3.62
C TRP A 75 -18.27 -4.21 -2.39
N HIS A 76 -19.22 -3.83 -1.52
CA HIS A 76 -18.94 -2.98 -0.36
C HIS A 76 -17.98 -3.62 0.66
N TRP A 77 -17.97 -4.96 0.75
CA TRP A 77 -16.99 -5.69 1.54
C TRP A 77 -15.72 -6.00 0.75
N GLN A 78 -15.86 -6.45 -0.51
CA GLN A 78 -14.73 -6.84 -1.34
C GLN A 78 -13.75 -5.69 -1.60
N LYS A 79 -14.25 -4.45 -1.70
CA LYS A 79 -13.41 -3.25 -1.86
C LYS A 79 -12.55 -2.91 -0.65
N GLN A 80 -12.82 -3.49 0.53
CA GLN A 80 -12.04 -3.23 1.75
C GLN A 80 -10.73 -4.01 1.72
N LEU A 81 -9.70 -3.49 2.39
CA LEU A 81 -8.45 -4.21 2.62
C LEU A 81 -8.67 -5.24 3.73
N ARG A 82 -8.59 -6.53 3.39
CA ARG A 82 -9.00 -7.63 4.27
C ARG A 82 -7.83 -8.56 4.58
N PHE A 83 -7.73 -8.98 5.83
CA PHE A 83 -6.63 -9.79 6.34
C PHE A 83 -7.10 -11.20 6.68
N TYR A 84 -6.37 -12.21 6.23
CA TYR A 84 -6.70 -13.61 6.44
C TYR A 84 -5.47 -14.42 6.86
N LEU A 85 -5.71 -15.50 7.59
CA LEU A 85 -4.70 -16.52 7.86
C LEU A 85 -4.99 -17.75 6.99
N VAL A 86 -4.15 -18.00 5.98
CA VAL A 86 -4.22 -19.14 5.07
C VAL A 86 -2.97 -19.99 5.26
N ASP A 87 -3.13 -21.27 5.61
CA ASP A 87 -2.01 -22.19 5.89
C ASP A 87 -0.98 -21.62 6.88
N LYS A 88 -1.48 -20.98 7.95
CA LYS A 88 -0.68 -20.27 8.98
C LYS A 88 0.15 -19.08 8.46
N LYS A 89 -0.09 -18.63 7.22
CA LYS A 89 0.51 -17.45 6.62
C LYS A 89 -0.53 -16.35 6.48
N CYS A 90 -0.13 -15.12 6.80
CA CYS A 90 -0.98 -13.96 6.63
C CYS A 90 -1.03 -13.59 5.14
N VAL A 91 -2.25 -13.41 4.63
CA VAL A 91 -2.50 -12.88 3.28
C VAL A 91 -3.45 -11.70 3.38
N VAL A 92 -3.22 -10.72 2.53
CA VAL A 92 -4.03 -9.51 2.45
C VAL A 92 -4.76 -9.52 1.10
N ARG A 93 -6.08 -9.35 1.12
CA ARG A 93 -6.92 -9.34 -0.08
C ARG A 93 -7.63 -8.01 -0.23
N MET A 94 -7.72 -7.53 -1.47
CA MET A 94 -8.52 -6.36 -1.83
C MET A 94 -9.10 -6.62 -3.22
N CYS A 95 -10.43 -6.66 -3.30
CA CYS A 95 -11.16 -7.28 -4.41
C CYS A 95 -10.57 -8.66 -4.75
N ASP A 96 -10.20 -8.85 -6.01
CA ASP A 96 -9.59 -10.01 -6.64
C ASP A 96 -8.07 -10.14 -6.41
N ALA A 97 -7.43 -9.06 -5.94
CA ALA A 97 -6.00 -9.08 -5.63
C ALA A 97 -5.73 -9.78 -4.29
N GLN A 98 -4.82 -10.75 -4.29
CA GLN A 98 -4.25 -11.37 -3.09
C GLN A 98 -2.75 -11.14 -3.02
N ASN A 99 -2.29 -10.56 -1.91
CA ASN A 99 -0.90 -10.28 -1.61
C ASN A 99 -0.44 -11.08 -0.39
N SER A 100 0.79 -11.61 -0.44
CA SER A 100 1.41 -12.23 0.73
C SER A 100 1.90 -11.15 1.69
N TYR A 101 1.73 -11.36 2.99
CA TYR A 101 2.34 -10.52 4.02
C TYR A 101 3.81 -10.94 4.22
N THR A 102 4.77 -10.01 4.13
CA THR A 102 6.21 -10.38 4.19
C THR A 102 6.85 -10.40 5.57
N TYR A 103 6.13 -9.97 6.60
CA TYR A 103 6.64 -9.95 7.98
C TYR A 103 7.86 -9.04 8.19
N GLU A 104 8.07 -8.04 7.31
CA GLU A 104 9.08 -7.01 7.54
C GLU A 104 8.71 -6.18 8.76
N TYR A 105 9.64 -6.01 9.69
CA TYR A 105 9.42 -5.23 10.91
C TYR A 105 9.32 -3.74 10.60
N GLN A 106 8.13 -3.16 10.83
CA GLN A 106 7.85 -1.74 10.53
C GLN A 106 8.12 -0.78 11.71
N GLY A 107 8.21 -1.30 12.94
CA GLY A 107 8.24 -0.47 14.15
C GLY A 107 6.90 0.24 14.45
N ASN A 108 6.94 1.28 15.28
CA ASN A 108 5.78 2.09 15.67
C ASN A 108 5.73 3.40 14.87
N ASP A 109 5.68 3.30 13.54
CA ASP A 109 5.57 4.47 12.66
C ASP A 109 4.15 5.09 12.79
N PRO A 110 4.01 6.43 12.72
CA PRO A 110 2.69 7.06 12.73
C PRO A 110 1.84 6.59 11.55
N LYS A 111 0.63 6.10 11.83
CA LYS A 111 -0.32 5.69 10.78
C LYS A 111 -0.99 6.88 10.12
N LEU A 112 -1.22 6.74 8.82
CA LEU A 112 -2.06 7.67 8.06
C LEU A 112 -3.53 7.46 8.45
N VAL A 113 -4.27 8.55 8.62
CA VAL A 113 -5.73 8.47 8.84
C VAL A 113 -6.38 7.91 7.58
N HIS A 114 -7.21 6.88 7.74
CA HIS A 114 -7.96 6.31 6.63
C HIS A 114 -8.98 7.31 6.10
N THR A 115 -8.97 7.51 4.78
CA THR A 115 -9.92 8.39 4.09
C THR A 115 -10.42 7.70 2.82
N PRO A 116 -11.57 8.13 2.26
CA PRO A 116 -12.04 7.60 0.98
C PRO A 116 -11.01 7.74 -0.17
N LEU A 117 -10.11 8.72 -0.09
CA LEU A 117 -9.02 8.89 -1.05
C LEU A 117 -7.95 7.81 -0.89
N THR A 118 -7.60 7.48 0.36
CA THR A 118 -6.67 6.39 0.68
C THR A 118 -7.23 5.04 0.21
N ASP A 119 -8.51 4.78 0.42
CA ASP A 119 -9.17 3.54 -0.04
C ASP A 119 -9.09 3.40 -1.56
N LYS A 120 -9.37 4.49 -2.30
CA LYS A 120 -9.24 4.50 -3.77
C LYS A 120 -7.79 4.27 -4.22
N CYS A 121 -6.84 4.87 -3.51
CA CYS A 121 -5.42 4.69 -3.79
C CYS A 121 -5.01 3.22 -3.57
N PHE A 122 -5.35 2.63 -2.42
CA PHE A 122 -5.03 1.25 -2.09
C PHE A 122 -5.67 0.27 -3.06
N LEU A 123 -6.94 0.49 -3.43
CA LEU A 123 -7.61 -0.32 -4.43
C LEU A 123 -6.86 -0.31 -5.76
N THR A 124 -6.52 0.88 -6.26
CA THR A 124 -5.82 1.04 -7.55
C THR A 124 -4.45 0.38 -7.51
N LEU A 125 -3.68 0.60 -6.44
CA LEU A 125 -2.32 0.05 -6.30
C LEU A 125 -2.34 -1.47 -6.14
N THR A 126 -3.26 -2.03 -5.36
CA THR A 126 -3.36 -3.49 -5.18
C THR A 126 -3.76 -4.19 -6.48
N GLN A 127 -4.65 -3.60 -7.28
CA GLN A 127 -4.98 -4.13 -8.61
C GLN A 127 -3.81 -4.03 -9.59
N ALA A 128 -3.08 -2.90 -9.59
CA ALA A 128 -1.91 -2.74 -10.45
C ALA A 128 -0.85 -3.82 -10.15
N LEU A 129 -0.57 -4.06 -8.86
CA LEU A 129 0.35 -5.11 -8.42
C LEU A 129 -0.14 -6.51 -8.82
N HIS A 130 -1.43 -6.79 -8.67
CA HIS A 130 -2.02 -8.07 -9.08
C HIS A 130 -1.80 -8.36 -10.58
N LEU A 131 -1.85 -7.31 -11.40
CA LEU A 131 -1.63 -7.37 -12.85
C LEU A 131 -0.15 -7.33 -13.25
N GLY A 132 0.78 -7.22 -12.30
CA GLY A 132 2.23 -7.13 -12.54
C GLY A 132 2.72 -5.74 -12.98
N TYR A 133 1.90 -4.70 -12.79
CA TYR A 133 2.28 -3.30 -13.04
C TYR A 133 2.78 -2.61 -11.78
N GLY A 134 3.44 -1.46 -11.99
CA GLY A 134 3.73 -0.49 -10.94
C GLY A 134 2.54 0.41 -10.62
N GLY A 135 2.73 1.39 -9.74
CA GLY A 135 1.72 2.41 -9.42
C GLY A 135 2.21 3.83 -9.67
N ASN A 136 1.32 4.69 -10.18
CA ASN A 136 1.59 6.12 -10.35
C ASN A 136 0.51 6.99 -9.65
N PRO A 137 0.58 7.16 -8.32
CA PRO A 137 -0.22 8.18 -7.64
C PRO A 137 0.23 9.57 -8.13
N TYR A 138 -0.71 10.32 -8.71
CA TYR A 138 -0.46 11.66 -9.23
C TYR A 138 -1.37 12.69 -8.56
N GLY A 139 -0.90 13.93 -8.43
CA GLY A 139 -1.67 15.02 -7.83
C GLY A 139 -0.78 16.15 -7.29
N PRO A 140 -1.38 17.27 -6.84
CA PRO A 140 -0.66 18.43 -6.31
C PRO A 140 0.32 18.08 -5.17
N ALA A 141 1.27 18.97 -4.88
CA ALA A 141 2.16 18.80 -3.74
C ALA A 141 1.37 18.75 -2.41
N GLY A 142 1.85 17.95 -1.46
CA GLY A 142 1.23 17.85 -0.12
C GLY A 142 -0.03 16.99 -0.04
N THR A 143 -0.37 16.21 -1.06
CA THR A 143 -1.59 15.34 -1.06
C THR A 143 -1.37 13.93 -0.52
N GLY A 144 -0.21 13.62 0.09
CA GLY A 144 0.04 12.33 0.74
C GLY A 144 0.32 11.16 -0.22
N LYS A 145 0.82 11.41 -1.43
CA LYS A 145 1.06 10.38 -2.48
C LYS A 145 2.07 9.34 -2.02
N THR A 146 3.25 9.80 -1.61
CA THR A 146 4.36 8.97 -1.12
C THR A 146 3.95 8.24 0.16
N GLU A 147 3.26 8.94 1.06
CA GLU A 147 2.74 8.41 2.31
C GLU A 147 1.70 7.32 2.09
N SER A 148 0.87 7.42 1.05
CA SER A 148 -0.09 6.38 0.68
C SER A 148 0.60 5.10 0.23
N VAL A 149 1.66 5.20 -0.59
CA VAL A 149 2.46 4.03 -1.00
C VAL A 149 3.14 3.38 0.21
N LYS A 150 3.72 4.20 1.10
CA LYS A 150 4.32 3.73 2.35
C LYS A 150 3.29 3.02 3.25
N ALA A 151 2.11 3.61 3.43
CA ALA A 151 1.06 3.06 4.27
C ALA A 151 0.54 1.71 3.74
N LEU A 152 0.36 1.58 2.42
CA LEU A 152 0.02 0.29 1.82
C LEU A 152 1.14 -0.73 2.00
N GLY A 153 2.40 -0.32 1.79
CA GLY A 153 3.55 -1.18 2.03
C GLY A 153 3.61 -1.68 3.47
N GLN A 154 3.35 -0.81 4.45
CA GLN A 154 3.24 -1.16 5.88
C GLN A 154 2.11 -2.17 6.13
N ALA A 155 0.93 -1.95 5.53
CA ALA A 155 -0.21 -2.88 5.65
C ALA A 155 0.11 -4.28 5.08
N LEU A 156 0.99 -4.36 4.07
CA LEU A 156 1.47 -5.62 3.49
C LEU A 156 2.77 -6.14 4.14
N ALA A 157 3.29 -5.43 5.15
CA ALA A 157 4.63 -5.61 5.74
C ALA A 157 5.74 -5.76 4.70
N ARG A 158 5.79 -4.80 3.79
CA ARG A 158 6.81 -4.65 2.75
C ARG A 158 7.83 -3.60 3.20
N GLN A 159 9.09 -3.82 2.85
CA GLN A 159 10.09 -2.76 2.96
C GLN A 159 9.87 -1.77 1.82
N VAL A 160 9.56 -0.52 2.16
CA VAL A 160 9.40 0.57 1.19
C VAL A 160 10.59 1.52 1.29
N LEU A 161 11.37 1.62 0.22
CA LEU A 161 12.47 2.57 0.08
C LEU A 161 11.98 3.76 -0.76
N VAL A 162 12.09 4.96 -0.20
CA VAL A 162 11.71 6.20 -0.87
C VAL A 162 12.97 6.86 -1.44
N PHE A 163 12.94 7.16 -2.73
CA PHE A 163 14.00 7.84 -3.45
C PHE A 163 13.45 9.18 -3.94
N ASN A 164 14.12 10.27 -3.61
CA ASN A 164 13.80 11.56 -4.19
C ASN A 164 14.55 11.71 -5.52
N CYS A 165 13.84 11.94 -6.62
CA CYS A 165 14.45 12.11 -7.94
C CYS A 165 14.82 13.57 -8.19
N ASP A 166 16.04 13.79 -8.67
CA ASP A 166 16.54 15.07 -9.12
C ASP A 166 17.31 14.94 -10.44
N GLU A 167 17.70 16.07 -11.01
CA GLU A 167 18.42 16.16 -12.29
C GLU A 167 19.81 15.49 -12.25
N GLY A 168 20.37 15.22 -11.07
CA GLY A 168 21.69 14.63 -10.89
C GLY A 168 21.72 13.10 -10.99
N ILE A 169 20.57 12.44 -11.07
CA ILE A 169 20.48 10.98 -11.13
C ILE A 169 20.61 10.47 -12.57
N ASP A 170 21.63 9.65 -12.84
CA ASP A 170 21.80 8.99 -14.13
C ASP A 170 21.05 7.65 -14.23
N PHE A 171 20.81 7.19 -15.47
CA PHE A 171 20.07 5.94 -15.72
C PHE A 171 20.79 4.69 -15.22
N LYS A 172 22.13 4.75 -15.06
CA LYS A 172 22.94 3.63 -14.55
C LYS A 172 22.75 3.46 -13.05
N SER A 173 22.69 4.56 -12.31
CA SER A 173 22.41 4.58 -10.88
C SER A 173 20.99 4.09 -10.62
N MET A 174 20.01 4.53 -11.40
CA MET A 174 18.64 4.01 -11.34
C MET A 174 18.59 2.50 -11.59
N GLY A 175 19.28 2.00 -12.60
CA GLY A 175 19.30 0.56 -12.87
C GLY A 175 19.98 -0.26 -11.77
N ARG A 176 21.00 0.28 -11.08
CA ARG A 176 21.57 -0.35 -9.87
C ARG A 176 20.56 -0.36 -8.71
N ILE A 177 19.83 0.73 -8.50
CA ILE A 177 18.77 0.81 -7.49
C ILE A 177 17.69 -0.23 -7.79
N PHE A 178 17.18 -0.28 -9.02
CA PHE A 178 16.20 -1.28 -9.44
C PHE A 178 16.72 -2.71 -9.29
N THR A 179 17.98 -2.96 -9.64
CA THR A 179 18.60 -4.27 -9.41
C THR A 179 18.54 -4.66 -7.94
N GLY A 180 18.86 -3.75 -7.02
CA GLY A 180 18.75 -3.99 -5.58
C GLY A 180 17.31 -4.27 -5.14
N LEU A 181 16.36 -3.42 -5.55
CA LEU A 181 14.94 -3.55 -5.21
C LEU A 181 14.33 -4.89 -5.69
N VAL A 182 14.66 -5.28 -6.92
CA VAL A 182 14.15 -6.53 -7.52
C VAL A 182 14.74 -7.74 -6.80
N LYS A 183 16.04 -7.75 -6.53
CA LYS A 183 16.69 -8.87 -5.83
C LYS A 183 16.17 -9.04 -4.40
N CYS A 184 15.89 -7.94 -3.70
CA CYS A 184 15.41 -8.00 -2.31
C CYS A 184 13.90 -8.22 -2.19
N GLY A 185 13.11 -8.10 -3.26
CA GLY A 185 11.64 -8.15 -3.14
C GLY A 185 11.03 -6.89 -2.49
N ALA A 186 11.76 -5.78 -2.48
CA ALA A 186 11.36 -4.54 -1.82
C ALA A 186 10.55 -3.62 -2.76
N TRP A 187 9.92 -2.61 -2.18
CA TRP A 187 9.19 -1.59 -2.91
C TRP A 187 10.05 -0.33 -3.05
N GLY A 188 10.17 0.19 -4.27
CA GLY A 188 10.78 1.49 -4.54
C GLY A 188 9.70 2.51 -4.83
N CYS A 189 9.64 3.58 -4.04
CA CYS A 189 8.79 4.74 -4.31
C CYS A 189 9.68 5.90 -4.76
N PHE A 190 9.60 6.27 -6.04
CA PHE A 190 10.39 7.32 -6.65
C PHE A 190 9.58 8.61 -6.68
N ASP A 191 9.92 9.52 -5.77
CA ASP A 191 9.27 10.81 -5.61
C ASP A 191 9.82 11.87 -6.55
N GLU A 192 8.94 12.76 -6.99
CA GLU A 192 9.23 13.76 -8.01
C GLU A 192 9.88 13.19 -9.28
N PHE A 193 9.40 12.02 -9.73
CA PHE A 193 10.01 11.28 -10.83
C PHE A 193 10.13 12.06 -12.15
N ASN A 194 9.27 13.06 -12.36
CA ASN A 194 9.34 13.97 -13.52
C ASN A 194 10.43 15.06 -13.41
N ARG A 195 11.26 15.08 -12.38
CA ARG A 195 12.46 15.93 -12.31
C ARG A 195 13.69 15.32 -12.97
N LEU A 196 13.59 14.07 -13.41
CA LEU A 196 14.63 13.44 -14.22
C LEU A 196 14.70 14.12 -15.60
N GLU A 197 15.92 14.21 -16.14
CA GLU A 197 16.12 14.65 -17.51
C GLU A 197 15.38 13.73 -18.50
N PRO A 198 14.81 14.25 -19.60
CA PRO A 198 14.02 13.47 -20.54
C PRO A 198 14.74 12.22 -21.08
N GLU A 199 16.04 12.31 -21.33
CA GLU A 199 16.86 11.19 -21.82
C GLU A 199 16.98 10.07 -20.76
N VAL A 200 17.18 10.45 -19.50
CA VAL A 200 17.22 9.51 -18.37
C VAL A 200 15.85 8.87 -18.18
N LEU A 201 14.78 9.66 -18.23
CA LEU A 201 13.41 9.21 -18.07
C LEU A 201 13.04 8.14 -19.11
N SER A 202 13.42 8.34 -20.37
CA SER A 202 13.22 7.35 -21.44
C SER A 202 13.96 6.05 -21.17
N ALA A 203 15.24 6.11 -20.81
CA ALA A 203 16.05 4.93 -20.49
C ALA A 203 15.51 4.17 -19.25
N VAL A 204 15.09 4.89 -18.22
CA VAL A 204 14.51 4.32 -17.00
C VAL A 204 13.16 3.67 -17.28
N SER A 205 12.34 4.24 -18.17
CA SER A 205 11.04 3.65 -18.56
C SER A 205 11.22 2.27 -19.19
N GLN A 206 12.24 2.09 -20.04
CA GLN A 206 12.57 0.77 -20.60
C GLN A 206 13.02 -0.23 -19.52
N GLN A 207 13.77 0.22 -18.51
CA GLN A 207 14.15 -0.62 -17.37
C GLN A 207 12.93 -1.06 -16.56
N ILE A 208 12.01 -0.14 -16.25
CA ILE A 208 10.74 -0.44 -15.55
C ILE A 208 9.90 -1.43 -16.36
N GLN A 209 9.76 -1.22 -17.67
CA GLN A 209 9.01 -2.12 -18.55
C GLN A 209 9.59 -3.54 -18.52
N THR A 210 10.91 -3.67 -18.53
CA THR A 210 11.59 -4.98 -18.44
C THR A 210 11.27 -5.69 -17.12
N ILE A 211 11.27 -4.95 -16.01
CA ILE A 211 10.94 -5.47 -14.68
C ILE A 211 9.46 -5.88 -14.60
N GLN A 212 8.55 -5.03 -15.07
CA GLN A 212 7.11 -5.33 -15.10
C GLN A 212 6.80 -6.56 -15.95
N GLY A 213 7.46 -6.72 -17.10
CA GLY A 213 7.35 -7.92 -17.92
C GLY A 213 7.72 -9.19 -17.16
N ALA A 214 8.83 -9.16 -16.42
CA ALA A 214 9.24 -10.28 -15.60
C ALA A 214 8.26 -10.59 -14.45
N LEU A 215 7.74 -9.56 -13.76
CA LEU A 215 6.77 -9.71 -12.68
C LEU A 215 5.43 -10.25 -13.18
N LYS A 216 4.90 -9.69 -14.28
CA LYS A 216 3.63 -10.11 -14.90
C LYS A 216 3.67 -11.57 -15.36
N GLU A 217 4.77 -11.98 -15.96
CA GLU A 217 4.97 -13.36 -16.40
C GLU A 217 5.49 -14.29 -15.29
N LYS A 218 5.71 -13.76 -14.08
CA LYS A 218 6.25 -14.49 -12.92
C LYS A 218 7.57 -15.20 -13.24
N ARG A 219 8.42 -14.56 -14.03
CA ARG A 219 9.76 -15.09 -14.38
C ARG A 219 10.63 -15.06 -13.12
N PRO A 220 11.37 -16.13 -12.80
CA PRO A 220 12.25 -16.16 -11.64
C PRO A 220 13.51 -15.30 -11.82
N LYS A 221 13.82 -14.92 -13.06
CA LYS A 221 15.01 -14.15 -13.43
C LYS A 221 14.68 -13.14 -14.52
N LEU A 222 15.41 -12.03 -14.55
CA LEU A 222 15.42 -11.09 -15.67
C LEU A 222 16.84 -10.67 -16.05
N ASN A 223 17.03 -10.24 -17.29
CA ASN A 223 18.25 -9.53 -17.68
C ASN A 223 17.97 -8.03 -17.59
N LEU A 224 18.64 -7.34 -16.66
CA LEU A 224 18.56 -5.90 -16.49
C LEU A 224 19.94 -5.29 -16.74
N MET A 225 20.04 -4.36 -17.69
CA MET A 225 21.30 -3.70 -18.08
C MET A 225 22.45 -4.68 -18.41
N GLY A 226 22.13 -5.82 -19.05
CA GLY A 226 23.12 -6.84 -19.43
C GLY A 226 23.52 -7.78 -18.31
N THR A 227 22.89 -7.69 -17.13
CA THR A 227 23.13 -8.59 -15.99
C THR A 227 21.89 -9.42 -15.70
N GLU A 228 22.03 -10.75 -15.62
CA GLU A 228 20.97 -11.64 -15.15
C GLU A 228 20.82 -11.53 -13.63
N ILE A 229 19.61 -11.27 -13.15
CA ILE A 229 19.29 -11.10 -11.74
C ILE A 229 18.06 -11.91 -11.36
N ASP A 230 18.05 -12.43 -10.13
CA ASP A 230 16.88 -13.10 -9.55
C ASP A 230 15.77 -12.10 -9.24
N VAL A 231 14.53 -12.49 -9.55
CA VAL A 231 13.34 -11.66 -9.37
C VAL A 231 12.68 -11.99 -8.05
N GLY A 232 12.63 -11.02 -7.14
CA GLY A 232 11.73 -11.07 -6.01
C GLY A 232 10.28 -10.92 -6.50
N PRO A 233 9.41 -11.93 -6.34
CA PRO A 233 8.03 -11.89 -6.85
C PRO A 233 7.14 -10.83 -6.16
N ASN A 234 7.67 -10.24 -5.09
CA ASN A 234 7.01 -9.25 -4.25
C ASN A 234 7.45 -7.81 -4.53
N SER A 235 8.42 -7.64 -5.44
CA SER A 235 8.96 -6.33 -5.81
C SER A 235 7.87 -5.45 -6.42
N GLY A 236 7.96 -4.16 -6.13
CA GLY A 236 7.04 -3.15 -6.65
C GLY A 236 7.79 -1.86 -6.97
N ILE A 237 7.49 -1.27 -8.12
CA ILE A 237 8.01 0.03 -8.52
C ILE A 237 6.85 1.01 -8.56
N PHE A 238 6.97 2.09 -7.80
CA PHE A 238 5.99 3.15 -7.70
C PHE A 238 6.65 4.48 -8.03
N VAL A 239 5.98 5.30 -8.80
CA VAL A 239 6.43 6.65 -9.14
C VAL A 239 5.39 7.63 -8.63
N THR A 240 5.80 8.74 -8.04
CA THR A 240 4.89 9.80 -7.66
C THR A 240 5.22 11.06 -8.42
N LEU A 241 4.16 11.67 -8.96
CA LEU A 241 4.29 12.82 -9.84
C LEU A 241 3.47 13.97 -9.31
N ASN A 242 4.08 15.14 -9.36
CA ASN A 242 3.39 16.39 -9.21
C ASN A 242 3.17 16.99 -10.62
N PRO A 243 1.99 17.54 -10.93
CA PRO A 243 1.67 18.02 -12.28
C PRO A 243 2.64 19.14 -12.72
N ALA A 244 2.99 19.14 -14.00
CA ALA A 244 3.73 20.21 -14.66
C ALA A 244 2.78 21.40 -14.94
N GLY A 245 2.48 22.18 -13.90
CA GLY A 245 1.63 23.38 -14.00
C GLY A 245 2.42 24.66 -13.75
N LYS A 246 1.82 25.83 -14.03
CA LYS A 246 2.43 27.20 -13.99
C LYS A 246 3.15 27.61 -12.69
N GLY A 247 3.11 26.80 -11.62
CA GLY A 247 3.84 27.04 -10.37
C GLY A 247 4.91 25.98 -10.04
N TYR A 248 5.12 25.00 -10.91
CA TYR A 248 6.05 23.88 -10.72
C TYR A 248 6.97 23.75 -11.95
N GLY A 249 7.94 24.65 -12.07
CA GLY A 249 8.96 24.60 -13.13
C GLY A 249 9.93 23.42 -12.97
N GLY A 250 10.70 23.11 -14.02
CA GLY A 250 11.75 22.09 -14.00
C GLY A 250 11.23 20.64 -14.01
N ARG A 251 10.12 20.38 -14.72
CA ARG A 251 9.52 19.05 -14.81
C ARG A 251 9.31 18.63 -16.26
N SER A 252 9.77 17.43 -16.58
CA SER A 252 9.66 16.78 -17.88
C SER A 252 8.26 16.18 -18.06
N GLU A 253 7.74 16.18 -19.29
CA GLU A 253 6.59 15.35 -19.64
C GLU A 253 7.00 13.88 -19.64
N LEU A 254 6.09 13.00 -19.22
CA LEU A 254 6.35 11.57 -19.30
C LEU A 254 6.25 11.11 -20.76
N PRO A 255 7.12 10.19 -21.21
CA PRO A 255 6.92 9.45 -22.45
C PRO A 255 5.57 8.70 -22.43
N ASP A 256 4.95 8.58 -23.60
CA ASP A 256 3.71 7.81 -23.83
C ASP A 256 3.85 6.31 -23.47
#